data_AF-A0A2U1E2N9-F1
#
_entry.id   AF-A0A2U1E2N9-F1
#
_cell.length_a   1.000
_cell.length_b   1.000
_cell.length_c   1.000
_cell.angle_alpha   90.00
_cell.angle_beta   90.00
_cell.angle_gamma   90.00
#
_symmetry.space_group_name_H-M   'P 1'
#
loop_
_entity.id
_entity.type
_entity.pdbx_description
1 polymer ?
#
loop_
_entity_poly.entity_id
_entity_poly.type
_entity_poly.pdbx_seq_one_letter_code
_entity_poly.pdbx_strand_id
1 'polypeptide(L)'
;MNKKNSENRIKAFTLLEVLIVLVVISILLLVGLPSLTKFTKSAKKRADELNMLTIKEAAALYLVENTADKVDTKTLIEKGYLDVKKLSKGSTTNPGQELISPLTNKAYTITVNPPTNNSDDKAYIVVSNGEETTSTGAQGN
;
A
#
# COMPACT_ATOMS: atom_id res chain seq x y z
N MET A 1 9.84 -66.70 32.82
CA MET A 1 9.40 -65.61 31.92
C MET A 1 10.53 -64.62 31.74
N ASN A 2 11.22 -64.61 30.59
CA ASN A 2 12.28 -63.64 30.31
C ASN A 2 11.68 -62.41 29.62
N LYS A 3 11.67 -61.28 30.32
CA LYS A 3 11.22 -59.98 29.79
C LYS A 3 12.39 -59.34 29.04
N LYS A 4 12.33 -59.34 27.71
CA LYS A 4 13.32 -58.72 26.82
C LYS A 4 13.08 -57.21 26.81
N ASN A 5 13.96 -56.42 27.41
CA ASN A 5 13.87 -54.96 27.37
C ASN A 5 14.23 -54.47 25.95
N SER A 6 13.31 -53.72 25.35
CA SER A 6 13.46 -53.07 24.04
C SER A 6 14.06 -51.69 24.24
N GLU A 7 15.36 -51.55 23.99
CA GLU A 7 16.06 -50.26 23.98
C GLU A 7 15.63 -49.45 22.75
N ASN A 8 14.82 -48.42 22.97
CA ASN A 8 14.34 -47.52 21.91
C ASN A 8 15.47 -46.57 21.48
N ARG A 9 16.23 -46.96 20.46
CA ARG A 9 17.28 -46.15 19.84
C ARG A 9 16.65 -45.06 18.97
N ILE A 10 16.47 -43.87 19.54
CA ILE A 10 16.09 -42.69 18.74
C ILE A 10 17.33 -42.24 17.95
N LYS A 11 17.30 -42.42 16.63
CA LYS A 11 18.32 -41.88 15.73
C LYS A 11 18.12 -40.36 15.64
N ALA A 12 19.10 -39.59 16.09
CA ALA A 12 19.11 -38.15 15.96
C ALA A 12 19.64 -37.72 14.59
N PHE A 13 19.07 -36.62 14.07
CA PHE A 13 19.47 -35.95 12.84
C PHE A 13 20.98 -35.68 12.81
N THR A 14 21.62 -35.94 11.68
CA THR A 14 23.03 -35.60 11.48
C THR A 14 23.17 -34.10 11.21
N LEU A 15 24.25 -33.48 11.69
CA LEU A 15 24.54 -32.06 11.39
C LEU A 15 24.66 -31.81 9.89
N LEU A 16 25.13 -32.81 9.14
CA LEU A 16 25.26 -32.75 7.69
C LEU A 16 23.90 -32.57 6.99
N GLU A 17 22.85 -33.17 7.52
CA GLU A 17 21.51 -33.10 6.94
C GLU A 17 20.91 -31.69 7.05
N VAL A 18 21.08 -31.04 8.21
CA VAL A 18 20.70 -29.63 8.37
C VAL A 18 21.63 -28.71 7.56
N LEU A 19 22.93 -29.03 7.46
CA LEU A 19 23.90 -28.24 6.69
C LEU A 19 23.54 -28.16 5.20
N ILE A 20 23.29 -29.31 4.56
CA ILE A 20 22.93 -29.35 3.13
C ILE A 20 21.60 -28.62 2.90
N VAL A 21 20.64 -28.76 3.81
CA VAL A 21 19.35 -28.05 3.71
C VAL A 21 19.54 -26.53 3.77
N LEU A 22 20.36 -26.02 4.69
CA LEU A 22 20.66 -24.59 4.76
C LEU A 22 21.36 -24.08 3.50
N VAL A 23 22.29 -24.86 2.94
CA VAL A 23 22.93 -24.53 1.65
C VAL A 23 21.90 -24.41 0.54
N VAL A 24 21.00 -25.39 0.38
CA VAL A 24 19.97 -25.35 -0.66
C VAL A 24 19.00 -24.18 -0.44
N ILE A 25 18.51 -23.95 0.80
CA ILE A 25 17.62 -22.83 1.10
C ILE A 25 18.30 -21.48 0.82
N SER A 26 19.59 -21.33 1.14
CA SER A 26 20.33 -20.09 0.87
C SER A 26 20.40 -19.75 -0.63
N ILE A 27 20.60 -20.77 -1.49
CA ILE A 27 20.61 -20.61 -2.96
C ILE A 27 19.21 -20.22 -3.46
N LEU A 28 18.16 -20.88 -2.94
CA LEU A 28 16.78 -20.55 -3.29
C LEU A 28 16.39 -19.13 -2.88
N LEU A 29 16.81 -18.68 -1.69
CA LEU A 29 16.58 -17.31 -1.24
C LEU A 29 17.32 -16.30 -2.14
N LEU A 30 18.58 -16.57 -2.51
CA LEU A 30 19.34 -15.68 -3.39
C LEU A 30 18.62 -15.43 -4.73
N VAL A 31 18.04 -16.48 -5.32
CA VAL A 31 17.27 -16.38 -6.57
C VAL A 31 15.85 -15.83 -6.35
N GLY A 32 15.23 -16.13 -5.20
CA GLY A 32 13.83 -15.79 -4.90
C GLY A 32 13.60 -14.36 -4.40
N LEU A 33 14.55 -13.77 -3.68
CA LEU A 33 14.45 -12.41 -3.11
C LEU A 33 14.10 -11.30 -4.12
N PRO A 34 14.72 -11.20 -5.31
CA PRO A 34 14.38 -10.13 -6.27
C PRO A 34 12.94 -10.22 -6.79
N SER A 35 12.33 -11.41 -6.77
CA SER A 35 10.93 -11.58 -7.14
C SER A 35 10.00 -11.06 -6.03
N LEU A 36 10.31 -11.39 -4.77
CA LEU A 36 9.54 -10.96 -3.60
C LEU A 36 9.52 -9.42 -3.45
N THR A 37 10.64 -8.74 -3.70
CA THR A 37 10.69 -7.27 -3.61
C THR A 37 9.81 -6.59 -4.67
N LYS A 38 9.70 -7.16 -5.87
CA LYS A 38 8.79 -6.67 -6.92
C LYS A 38 7.34 -6.86 -6.52
N PHE A 39 6.96 -8.04 -6.01
CA PHE A 39 5.59 -8.30 -5.56
C PHE A 39 5.17 -7.36 -4.43
N THR A 40 6.03 -7.14 -3.45
CA THR A 40 5.73 -6.22 -2.33
C THR A 40 5.59 -4.77 -2.81
N LYS A 41 6.48 -4.29 -3.71
CA LYS A 41 6.36 -2.96 -4.31
C LYS A 41 5.07 -2.81 -5.13
N SER A 42 4.73 -3.79 -5.96
CA SER A 42 3.50 -3.77 -6.76
C SER A 42 2.23 -3.83 -5.90
N ALA A 43 2.26 -4.57 -4.79
CA ALA A 43 1.15 -4.61 -3.84
C ALA A 43 0.96 -3.24 -3.16
N LYS A 44 2.05 -2.61 -2.71
CA LYS A 44 2.04 -1.24 -2.16
C LYS A 44 1.51 -0.23 -3.17
N LYS A 45 1.95 -0.29 -4.43
CA LYS A 45 1.48 0.62 -5.48
C LYS A 45 -0.04 0.54 -5.69
N ARG A 46 -0.59 -0.67 -5.79
CA ARG A 46 -2.04 -0.85 -5.93
C ARG A 46 -2.82 -0.38 -4.71
N ALA A 47 -2.32 -0.66 -3.51
CA ALA A 47 -2.91 -0.15 -2.27
C ALA A 47 -2.95 1.39 -2.25
N ASP A 48 -1.85 2.03 -2.67
CA ASP A 48 -1.75 3.48 -2.82
C ASP A 48 -2.75 4.05 -3.82
N GLU A 49 -2.85 3.45 -5.01
CA GLU A 49 -3.79 3.87 -6.06
C GLU A 49 -5.24 3.80 -5.57
N LEU A 50 -5.60 2.74 -4.83
CA LEU A 50 -6.93 2.60 -4.21
C LEU A 50 -7.17 3.65 -3.11
N ASN A 51 -6.17 3.94 -2.29
CA ASN A 51 -6.26 4.99 -1.27
C ASN A 51 -6.47 6.36 -1.93
N MET A 52 -5.74 6.68 -2.99
CA MET A 52 -5.90 7.94 -3.72
C MET A 52 -7.30 8.08 -4.33
N LEU A 53 -7.85 6.99 -4.89
CA LEU A 53 -9.22 6.98 -5.39
C LEU A 53 -10.24 7.24 -4.28
N THR A 54 -10.11 6.56 -3.14
CA THR A 54 -10.99 6.74 -1.98
C THR A 54 -10.93 8.17 -1.43
N ILE A 55 -9.71 8.73 -1.35
CA ILE A 55 -9.49 10.12 -0.92
C ILE A 55 -10.12 11.10 -1.93
N LYS A 56 -9.98 10.83 -3.23
CA LYS A 56 -10.56 11.66 -4.30
C LYS A 56 -12.09 11.67 -4.23
N GLU A 57 -12.71 10.52 -3.99
CA GLU A 57 -14.17 10.41 -3.82
C GLU A 57 -14.64 11.20 -2.60
N ALA A 58 -13.96 11.04 -1.46
CA ALA A 58 -14.27 11.80 -0.25
C ALA A 58 -14.10 13.33 -0.46
N ALA A 59 -13.04 13.74 -1.16
CA ALA A 59 -12.81 15.13 -1.52
C ALA A 59 -13.91 15.67 -2.45
N ALA A 60 -14.31 14.90 -3.45
CA ALA A 60 -15.39 15.30 -4.37
C ALA A 60 -16.71 15.53 -3.62
N LEU A 61 -17.10 14.61 -2.74
CA LEU A 61 -18.30 14.76 -1.91
C LEU A 61 -18.24 16.02 -1.04
N TYR A 62 -17.11 16.26 -0.39
CA TYR A 62 -16.93 17.45 0.45
C TYR A 62 -17.08 18.75 -0.34
N LEU A 63 -16.46 18.85 -1.50
CA LEU A 63 -16.46 20.07 -2.32
C LEU A 63 -17.85 20.37 -2.89
N VAL A 64 -18.62 19.34 -3.23
CA VAL A 64 -20.03 19.47 -3.65
C VAL A 64 -20.90 20.04 -2.53
N GLU A 65 -20.66 19.62 -1.29
CA GLU A 65 -21.50 20.03 -0.15
C GLU A 65 -21.08 21.36 0.50
N ASN A 66 -19.80 21.73 0.43
CA ASN A 66 -19.25 22.83 1.24
C ASN A 66 -18.79 24.06 0.42
N THR A 67 -18.99 24.07 -0.90
CA THR A 67 -18.53 25.16 -1.82
C THR A 67 -17.10 25.63 -1.55
N ALA A 68 -16.24 24.73 -1.07
CA ALA A 68 -14.89 25.05 -0.66
C ALA A 68 -13.94 24.94 -1.86
N ASP A 69 -12.93 25.80 -1.92
CA ASP A 69 -11.92 25.75 -2.99
C ASP A 69 -10.70 24.88 -2.63
N LYS A 70 -10.60 24.48 -1.35
CA LYS A 70 -9.50 23.70 -0.81
C LYS A 70 -10.00 22.70 0.21
N VAL A 71 -9.36 21.53 0.24
CA VAL A 71 -9.61 20.49 1.22
C VAL A 71 -8.33 19.68 1.41
N ASP A 72 -8.10 19.21 2.64
CA ASP A 72 -7.01 18.30 2.98
C ASP A 72 -7.56 17.00 3.58
N THR A 73 -6.70 15.98 3.68
CA THR A 73 -7.09 14.67 4.21
C THR A 73 -7.53 14.73 5.68
N LYS A 74 -6.96 15.63 6.48
CA LYS A 74 -7.33 15.84 7.87
C LYS A 74 -8.77 16.34 8.00
N THR A 75 -9.15 17.34 7.20
CA THR A 75 -10.50 17.91 7.16
C THR A 75 -11.51 16.85 6.75
N LEU A 76 -11.18 16.00 5.78
CA LEU A 76 -12.07 14.91 5.36
C LEU A 76 -12.31 13.89 6.47
N ILE A 77 -11.30 13.59 7.28
CA ILE A 77 -11.42 12.68 8.44
C ILE A 77 -12.23 13.36 9.55
N GLU A 78 -11.88 14.59 9.91
CA GLU A 78 -12.53 15.35 11.00
C GLU A 78 -14.01 15.58 10.74
N LYS A 79 -14.37 15.87 9.48
CA LYS A 79 -15.76 16.06 9.06
C LYS A 79 -16.48 14.77 8.69
N GLY A 80 -15.82 13.61 8.79
CA GLY A 80 -16.43 12.29 8.59
C GLY A 80 -16.66 11.86 7.14
N TYR A 81 -16.14 12.61 6.15
CA TYR A 81 -16.19 12.23 4.74
C TYR A 81 -15.25 11.07 4.41
N LEU A 82 -14.17 10.92 5.18
CA LEU A 82 -13.18 9.87 4.99
C LEU A 82 -12.99 9.04 6.25
N ASP A 83 -13.41 7.78 6.19
CA ASP A 83 -13.11 6.79 7.22
C ASP A 83 -11.79 6.10 6.89
N VAL A 84 -10.78 6.28 7.76
CA VAL A 84 -9.46 5.66 7.63
C VAL A 84 -9.51 4.12 7.57
N LYS A 85 -10.59 3.50 8.06
CA LYS A 85 -10.79 2.04 7.97
C LYS A 85 -11.07 1.55 6.56
N LYS A 86 -11.52 2.43 5.66
CA LYS A 86 -11.76 2.11 4.25
C LYS A 86 -10.47 2.11 3.42
N LEU A 87 -9.37 2.62 3.99
CA LEU A 87 -8.08 2.64 3.35
C LEU A 87 -7.37 1.29 3.48
N SER A 88 -6.57 0.96 2.48
CA SER A 88 -5.71 -0.22 2.50
C SER A 88 -4.74 -0.17 3.68
N LYS A 89 -4.56 -1.33 4.33
CA LYS A 89 -3.57 -1.53 5.40
C LYS A 89 -2.19 -1.08 4.89
N GLY A 90 -1.58 -0.13 5.59
CA GLY A 90 -0.29 0.45 5.22
C GLY A 90 -0.32 1.99 5.17
N SER A 91 -1.48 2.61 5.01
CA SER A 91 -1.61 4.04 5.30
C SER A 91 -1.56 4.26 6.80
N THR A 92 -0.53 4.99 7.25
CA THR A 92 -0.41 5.40 8.64
C THR A 92 -0.99 6.80 8.80
N THR A 93 -1.73 7.00 9.89
CA THR A 93 -1.94 8.32 10.48
C THR A 93 -1.02 8.39 11.68
N ASN A 94 -0.18 9.40 11.76
CA ASN A 94 0.32 9.77 13.09
C ASN A 94 -0.84 10.48 13.82
N PRO A 95 -0.95 10.37 15.16
CA PRO A 95 -2.00 11.06 15.91
C PRO A 95 -1.98 12.57 15.61
N GLY A 96 -3.07 13.10 15.04
CA GLY A 96 -3.21 14.51 14.66
C GLY A 96 -2.57 14.90 13.32
N GLN A 97 -2.19 13.95 12.45
CA GLN A 97 -1.45 14.23 11.21
C GLN A 97 -2.10 13.68 9.93
N GLU A 98 -1.60 14.20 8.80
CA GLU A 98 -1.97 13.85 7.43
C GLU A 98 -1.83 12.35 7.15
N LEU A 99 -2.66 11.85 6.23
CA LEU A 99 -2.57 10.46 5.77
C LEU A 99 -1.28 10.24 4.98
N ILE A 100 -0.52 9.22 5.36
CA ILE A 100 0.75 8.86 4.71
C ILE A 100 0.56 7.70 3.73
N SER A 101 1.25 7.79 2.59
CA SER A 101 1.33 6.74 1.57
C SER A 101 2.22 5.56 2.00
N PRO A 102 1.73 4.30 1.93
CA PRO A 102 2.56 3.11 2.16
C PRO A 102 3.68 2.88 1.11
N LEU A 103 3.56 3.46 -0.08
CA LEU A 103 4.55 3.36 -1.15
C LEU A 103 5.70 4.38 -0.99
N THR A 104 5.38 5.66 -0.82
CA THR A 104 6.36 6.77 -0.86
C THR A 104 6.75 7.29 0.51
N ASN A 105 5.98 6.93 1.55
CA ASN A 105 6.11 7.47 2.90
C ASN A 105 5.98 9.01 2.95
N LYS A 106 5.23 9.60 2.01
CA LYS A 106 4.87 11.03 1.98
C LYS A 106 3.37 11.19 2.24
N ALA A 107 2.98 12.36 2.69
CA ALA A 107 1.57 12.70 2.88
C ALA A 107 0.84 12.76 1.53
N TYR A 108 -0.43 12.36 1.54
CA TYR A 108 -1.31 12.59 0.40
C TYR A 108 -1.68 14.08 0.32
N THR A 109 -1.49 14.65 -0.87
CA THR A 109 -1.92 16.02 -1.18
C THR A 109 -3.14 16.00 -2.09
N ILE A 110 -4.04 16.94 -1.88
CA ILE A 110 -5.24 17.12 -2.70
C ILE A 110 -5.14 18.48 -3.37
N THR A 111 -5.20 18.50 -4.70
CA THR A 111 -5.24 19.72 -5.50
C THR A 111 -6.57 19.78 -6.23
N VAL A 112 -7.29 20.88 -6.05
CA VAL A 112 -8.53 21.20 -6.76
C VAL A 112 -8.19 22.18 -7.85
N ASN A 113 -8.36 21.76 -9.11
CA ASN A 113 -8.07 22.58 -10.27
C ASN A 113 -9.39 23.17 -10.80
N PRO A 114 -9.56 24.51 -10.76
CA PRO A 114 -10.74 25.16 -11.32
C PRO A 114 -10.73 25.07 -12.86
N PRO A 115 -11.89 25.19 -13.52
CA PRO A 115 -11.96 25.25 -14.97
C PRO A 115 -11.26 26.54 -15.44
N THR A 116 -10.41 26.43 -16.47
CA THR A 116 -9.84 27.62 -17.11
C THR A 116 -10.90 28.37 -17.92
N ASN A 117 -10.56 29.57 -18.38
CA ASN A 117 -11.43 30.46 -19.16
C ASN A 117 -11.88 29.86 -20.52
N ASN A 118 -11.41 28.66 -20.86
CA ASN A 118 -11.81 27.90 -22.03
C ASN A 118 -13.03 27.05 -21.69
N SER A 119 -14.10 27.18 -22.47
CA SER A 119 -15.40 26.54 -22.23
C SER A 119 -15.37 25.00 -22.15
N ASP A 120 -14.29 24.36 -22.61
CA ASP A 120 -14.13 22.90 -22.62
C ASP A 120 -13.41 22.36 -21.37
N ASP A 121 -12.78 23.23 -20.58
CA ASP A 121 -12.01 22.81 -19.41
C ASP A 121 -12.92 22.60 -18.20
N LYS A 122 -12.82 21.42 -17.59
CA LYS A 122 -13.68 21.01 -16.46
C LYS A 122 -12.87 21.06 -15.18
N ALA A 123 -13.53 21.42 -14.07
CA ALA A 123 -12.91 21.28 -12.76
C ALA A 123 -12.53 19.81 -12.50
N TYR A 124 -11.34 19.57 -11.97
CA TYR A 124 -10.91 18.22 -11.60
C TYR A 124 -10.10 18.20 -10.30
N ILE A 125 -10.15 17.06 -9.63
CA ILE A 125 -9.43 16.79 -8.39
C ILE A 125 -8.28 15.85 -8.68
N VAL A 126 -7.08 16.25 -8.27
CA VAL A 126 -5.88 15.43 -8.26
C VAL A 126 -5.52 15.10 -6.82
N VAL A 127 -5.35 13.81 -6.55
CA VAL A 127 -4.70 13.35 -5.32
C VAL A 127 -3.31 12.89 -5.71
N SER A 128 -2.28 13.26 -4.95
CA SER A 128 -0.90 12.82 -5.17
C SER A 128 -0.33 12.21 -3.89
N ASN A 129 0.54 11.22 -4.03
CA ASN A 129 1.33 10.63 -2.96
C ASN A 129 2.83 11.05 -3.04
N GLY A 130 3.15 12.02 -3.89
CA GLY A 130 4.53 12.49 -4.12
C GLY A 130 5.39 11.60 -5.02
N GLU A 131 4.85 10.54 -5.64
CA GLU A 131 5.40 10.06 -6.92
C GLU A 131 4.95 11.03 -8.03
N GLU A 132 5.84 11.35 -8.98
CA GLU A 132 5.42 12.02 -10.20
C GLU A 132 4.38 11.15 -10.89
N THR A 133 3.18 11.70 -11.10
CA THR A 133 2.18 11.06 -11.94
C THR A 133 2.73 11.05 -13.36
N THR A 134 3.44 9.99 -13.74
CA THR A 134 3.48 9.62 -15.15
C THR A 134 2.03 9.28 -15.49
N SER A 135 1.34 10.25 -16.08
CA SER A 135 0.04 10.08 -16.71
C SER A 135 0.17 8.93 -17.71
N THR A 136 0.02 7.69 -17.24
CA THR A 136 -0.34 6.57 -18.08
C THR A 136 -1.86 6.61 -18.14
N GLY A 137 -2.36 7.64 -18.80
CA GLY A 137 -3.65 7.54 -19.46
C GLY A 137 -3.51 6.39 -20.43
N ALA A 138 -4.04 5.23 -20.06
CA ALA A 138 -4.41 4.23 -21.04
C ALA A 138 -5.51 4.88 -21.89
N GLN A 139 -5.11 5.62 -22.94
CA GLN A 139 -5.98 5.82 -24.08
C GLN A 139 -6.21 4.42 -24.65
N GLY A 140 -7.35 3.85 -24.30
CA GLY A 140 -7.91 2.73 -25.03
C GLY A 140 -8.08 3.15 -26.48
N ASN A 141 -7.49 2.34 -27.35
CA ASN A 141 -7.67 2.38 -28.79
C ASN A 141 -9.10 1.97 -29.15
#